data_AF-A0A7W0GP04-F1
#
_entry.id   AF-A0A7W0GP04-F1
#
_cell.length_a   1.000
_cell.length_b   1.000
_cell.length_c   1.000
_cell.angle_alpha   90.00
_cell.angle_beta   90.00
_cell.angle_gamma   90.00
#
_symmetry.space_group_name_H-M   'P 1'
#
loop_
_entity.id
_entity.type
_entity.pdbx_description
1 polymer ?
#
loop_
_entity_poly.entity_id
_entity_poly.type
_entity_poly.pdbx_seq_one_letter_code
_entity_poly.pdbx_strand_id
1 'polypeptide(L)'
;MTEELRVRKYFLSLITILVLAASPLTLAEPSVDTASREQLSAIQKYIKQSWHTLTRSSAQLAKAAPDPKFTAMADGRWPVYVSRRESIKLIEQRLRAQMSAEDFATIEIRQLPNDPSEVREHGLLYLPHPYVVPGGRFNEMYGWDSYFTQVGLVRDNETVLAKNMVDNFLYQIDHYGKILNANRTYYLSRSQPPFLTQMILNVYRKQRNVSWLRATVPAIEKYYRFWIEEPHLTKQTGLSRYY
;
A
#
# COMPACT_ATOMS: atom_id res chain seq x y z
N MET A 1 4.06 -87.33 -31.14
CA MET A 1 2.68 -87.26 -30.60
C MET A 1 2.81 -86.57 -29.24
N THR A 2 2.49 -85.29 -29.06
CA THR A 2 1.58 -84.40 -29.80
C THR A 2 1.90 -82.93 -29.44
N GLU A 3 1.76 -82.06 -30.45
CA GLU A 3 1.40 -80.63 -30.41
C GLU A 3 2.45 -79.56 -30.05
N GLU A 4 3.32 -79.32 -31.03
CA GLU A 4 3.51 -77.97 -31.57
C GLU A 4 2.14 -77.31 -31.87
N LEU A 5 1.87 -76.11 -31.32
CA LEU A 5 1.07 -75.01 -31.92
C LEU A 5 0.58 -74.04 -30.83
N ARG A 6 1.44 -73.11 -30.42
CA ARG A 6 0.98 -71.76 -30.02
C ARG A 6 1.93 -70.68 -30.51
N VAL A 7 1.76 -70.48 -31.80
CA VAL A 7 2.22 -69.41 -32.66
C VAL A 7 1.84 -68.01 -32.12
N ARG A 8 2.80 -67.09 -32.26
CA ARG A 8 2.70 -65.62 -32.44
C ARG A 8 2.13 -64.75 -31.32
N LYS A 9 3.04 -63.91 -30.81
CA LYS A 9 2.96 -62.48 -30.46
C LYS A 9 3.95 -62.35 -29.29
N TYR A 10 5.17 -61.83 -29.43
CA TYR A 10 5.53 -60.51 -29.94
C TYR A 10 6.98 -60.57 -30.44
N PHE A 11 7.14 -60.55 -31.77
CA PHE A 11 8.42 -60.35 -32.45
C PHE A 11 8.34 -58.95 -33.07
N LEU A 12 8.81 -57.93 -32.37
CA LEU A 12 8.97 -56.55 -32.85
C LEU A 12 9.73 -55.83 -31.71
N SER A 13 10.86 -55.17 -31.89
CA SER A 13 11.62 -54.79 -33.07
C SER A 13 12.97 -54.23 -32.61
N LEU A 14 13.96 -54.35 -33.49
CA LEU A 14 15.06 -53.42 -33.75
C LEU A 14 16.00 -52.99 -32.60
N ILE A 15 17.16 -53.64 -32.59
CA ILE A 15 18.43 -52.95 -32.34
C ILE A 15 18.77 -52.18 -33.63
N THR A 16 18.75 -50.85 -33.60
CA THR A 16 19.34 -50.01 -34.64
C THR A 16 20.22 -48.97 -33.97
N ILE A 17 21.52 -49.12 -34.22
CA ILE A 17 22.58 -48.19 -33.86
C ILE A 17 22.32 -46.87 -34.60
N LEU A 18 22.25 -45.76 -33.87
CA LEU A 18 22.30 -44.42 -34.45
C LEU A 18 23.56 -43.71 -33.93
N VAL A 19 24.53 -43.57 -34.84
CA VAL A 19 25.66 -42.65 -34.72
C VAL A 19 25.10 -41.23 -34.75
N LEU A 20 25.23 -40.47 -33.67
CA LEU A 20 24.94 -39.05 -33.63
C LEU A 20 26.26 -38.29 -33.50
N ALA A 21 26.59 -37.58 -34.57
CA ALA A 21 27.71 -36.67 -34.68
C ALA A 21 27.67 -35.66 -33.54
N ALA A 22 28.78 -35.54 -32.80
CA ALA A 22 29.02 -34.46 -31.87
C ALA A 22 29.18 -33.15 -32.66
N SER A 23 28.06 -32.45 -32.89
CA SER A 23 28.12 -31.03 -33.22
C SER A 23 28.50 -30.29 -31.94
N PRO A 24 29.53 -29.43 -31.93
CA PRO A 24 29.75 -28.59 -30.77
C PRO A 24 28.50 -27.72 -30.62
N LEU A 25 27.75 -27.91 -29.53
CA LEU A 25 26.78 -26.92 -29.09
C LEU A 25 27.58 -25.65 -28.83
N THR A 26 27.54 -24.71 -29.77
CA THR A 26 27.74 -23.30 -29.42
C THR A 26 26.58 -22.94 -28.50
N LEU A 27 26.84 -23.00 -27.20
CA LEU A 27 26.02 -22.31 -26.21
C LEU A 27 26.07 -20.83 -26.61
N ALA A 28 25.03 -20.36 -27.31
CA ALA A 28 24.83 -18.94 -27.51
C ALA A 28 24.87 -18.29 -26.13
N GLU A 29 25.76 -17.31 -25.95
CA GLU A 29 25.75 -16.53 -24.72
C GLU A 29 24.33 -15.98 -24.52
N PRO A 30 23.76 -16.07 -23.31
CA PRO A 30 22.42 -15.55 -23.07
C PRO A 30 22.43 -14.07 -23.48
N SER A 31 21.67 -13.73 -24.52
CA SER A 31 21.51 -12.35 -24.95
C SER A 31 21.05 -11.57 -23.72
N VAL A 32 21.88 -10.64 -23.26
CA VAL A 32 21.54 -9.83 -22.09
C VAL A 32 20.31 -9.02 -22.48
N ASP A 33 19.14 -9.43 -21.98
CA ASP A 33 17.85 -8.78 -22.20
C ASP A 33 17.88 -7.42 -21.48
N THR A 34 18.51 -6.45 -22.15
CA THR A 34 18.72 -5.10 -21.66
C THR A 34 17.86 -4.16 -22.48
N ALA A 35 16.97 -3.46 -21.79
CA ALA A 35 16.14 -2.44 -22.42
C ALA A 35 17.01 -1.36 -23.06
N SER A 36 16.60 -0.91 -24.24
CA SER A 36 17.24 0.22 -24.92
C SER A 36 17.10 1.50 -24.10
N ARG A 37 17.93 2.51 -24.39
CA ARG A 37 17.85 3.81 -23.71
C ARG A 37 16.49 4.48 -23.91
N GLU A 38 15.90 4.31 -25.09
CA GLU A 38 14.59 4.83 -25.45
C GLU A 38 13.49 4.12 -24.66
N GLN A 39 13.56 2.80 -24.54
CA GLN A 39 12.63 2.01 -23.73
C GLN A 39 12.71 2.40 -22.25
N LEU A 40 13.92 2.54 -21.70
CA LEU A 40 14.12 2.99 -20.32
C LEU A 40 13.57 4.41 -20.08
N SER A 41 13.80 5.33 -21.02
CA SER A 41 13.28 6.70 -20.97
C SER A 41 11.75 6.72 -21.01
N ALA A 42 11.13 5.89 -21.86
CA ALA A 42 9.68 5.76 -21.95
C ALA A 42 9.08 5.25 -20.63
N ILE A 43 9.70 4.22 -20.01
CA ILE A 43 9.26 3.68 -18.71
C ILE A 43 9.39 4.73 -17.60
N GLN A 44 10.51 5.45 -17.55
CA GLN A 44 10.71 6.51 -16.54
C GLN A 44 9.67 7.64 -16.68
N LYS A 45 9.36 8.05 -17.92
CA LYS A 45 8.31 9.04 -18.19
C LYS A 45 6.94 8.54 -17.74
N TYR A 46 6.61 7.28 -18.03
CA TYR A 46 5.37 6.65 -17.58
C TYR A 46 5.26 6.62 -16.05
N ILE A 47 6.32 6.22 -15.34
CA ILE A 47 6.35 6.20 -13.87
C ILE A 47 6.11 7.61 -13.32
N LYS A 48 6.86 8.60 -13.83
CA LYS A 48 6.74 10.00 -13.40
C LYS A 48 5.32 10.54 -13.56
N GLN A 49 4.67 10.23 -14.67
CA GLN A 49 3.29 10.63 -14.94
C GLN A 49 2.28 9.90 -14.04
N SER A 50 2.58 8.64 -13.70
CA SER A 50 1.68 7.80 -12.89
C SER A 50 1.51 8.28 -11.45
N TRP A 51 2.47 9.04 -10.89
CA TRP A 51 2.32 9.60 -9.54
C TRP A 51 1.05 10.44 -9.39
N HIS A 52 0.72 11.25 -10.39
CA HIS A 52 -0.50 12.07 -10.36
C HIS A 52 -1.77 11.22 -10.46
N THR A 53 -1.78 10.20 -11.32
CA THR A 53 -2.92 9.27 -11.48
C THR A 53 -3.18 8.44 -10.22
N LEU A 54 -2.12 8.09 -9.50
CA LEU A 54 -2.19 7.33 -8.26
C LEU A 54 -2.37 8.22 -7.03
N THR A 55 -2.41 9.54 -7.18
CA THR A 55 -2.65 10.45 -6.05
C THR A 55 -4.14 10.46 -5.68
N ARG A 56 -4.40 10.43 -4.37
CA ARG A 56 -5.70 10.70 -3.75
C ARG A 56 -5.54 11.87 -2.78
N SER A 57 -6.65 12.54 -2.49
CA SER A 57 -6.69 13.68 -1.58
C SER A 57 -8.10 13.87 -1.03
N SER A 58 -8.25 14.78 -0.07
CA SER A 58 -9.56 15.19 0.43
C SER A 58 -10.51 15.67 -0.67
N ALA A 59 -10.02 16.22 -1.79
CA ALA A 59 -10.84 16.60 -2.94
C ALA A 59 -11.45 15.39 -3.69
N GLN A 60 -10.85 14.21 -3.58
CA GLN A 60 -11.32 12.97 -4.22
C GLN A 60 -11.93 12.01 -3.19
N LEU A 61 -12.12 12.45 -1.95
CA LEU A 61 -12.52 11.61 -0.83
C LEU A 61 -13.89 10.98 -1.05
N ALA A 62 -14.85 11.70 -1.63
CA ALA A 62 -16.16 11.15 -1.98
C ALA A 62 -16.05 9.95 -2.95
N LYS A 63 -15.18 10.04 -3.95
CA LYS A 63 -14.91 8.96 -4.91
C LYS A 63 -14.11 7.82 -4.31
N ALA A 64 -13.33 8.10 -3.26
CA ALA A 64 -12.57 7.11 -2.51
C ALA A 64 -13.40 6.38 -1.44
N ALA A 65 -14.51 6.97 -0.99
CA ALA A 65 -15.34 6.45 0.09
C ALA A 65 -16.01 5.09 -0.23
N PRO A 66 -16.50 4.81 -1.45
CA PRO A 66 -16.99 3.49 -1.81
C PRO A 66 -15.95 2.38 -1.60
N ASP A 67 -16.40 1.27 -1.03
CA ASP A 67 -15.59 0.07 -0.84
C ASP A 67 -16.35 -1.15 -1.37
N PRO A 68 -15.83 -1.87 -2.39
CA PRO A 68 -16.51 -3.01 -2.99
C PRO A 68 -16.76 -4.18 -2.02
N LYS A 69 -16.17 -4.16 -0.81
CA LYS A 69 -16.42 -5.14 0.24
C LYS A 69 -17.72 -4.90 1.01
N PHE A 70 -18.33 -3.73 0.86
CA PHE A 70 -19.49 -3.29 1.62
C PHE A 70 -20.55 -2.69 0.71
N THR A 71 -21.75 -2.47 1.25
CA THR A 71 -22.80 -1.71 0.60
C THR A 71 -22.87 -0.30 1.19
N ALA A 72 -23.35 0.65 0.39
CA ALA A 72 -23.70 1.97 0.90
C ALA A 72 -24.79 1.87 1.98
N MET A 73 -24.95 2.94 2.76
CA MET A 73 -26.02 3.05 3.75
C MET A 73 -27.39 3.11 3.07
N ALA A 74 -28.47 3.01 3.85
CA ALA A 74 -29.84 2.97 3.32
C ALA A 74 -30.23 4.18 2.45
N ASP A 75 -29.60 5.33 2.68
CA ASP A 75 -29.78 6.58 1.92
C ASP A 75 -28.79 6.73 0.75
N GLY A 76 -27.99 5.70 0.46
CA GLY A 76 -27.00 5.66 -0.61
C GLY A 76 -25.67 6.34 -0.29
N ARG A 77 -25.50 6.95 0.89
CA ARG A 77 -24.25 7.61 1.27
C ARG A 77 -23.21 6.62 1.81
N TRP A 78 -21.95 7.04 1.74
CA TRP A 78 -20.81 6.28 2.29
C TRP A 78 -20.25 6.95 3.54
N PRO A 79 -20.02 6.21 4.64
CA PRO A 79 -19.49 6.80 5.85
C PRO A 79 -17.99 7.13 5.71
N VAL A 80 -17.63 8.33 6.17
CA VAL A 80 -16.26 8.80 6.30
C VAL A 80 -16.04 9.17 7.76
N TYR A 81 -15.11 8.48 8.39
CA TYR A 81 -14.86 8.60 9.82
C TYR A 81 -13.74 9.61 10.10
N VAL A 82 -14.01 10.51 11.05
CA VAL A 82 -13.04 11.46 11.60
C VAL A 82 -12.69 11.09 13.03
N SER A 83 -11.48 11.43 13.44
CA SER A 83 -11.03 11.22 14.82
C SER A 83 -11.90 11.98 15.82
N ARG A 84 -12.02 11.45 17.03
CA ARG A 84 -12.65 12.15 18.16
C ARG A 84 -11.95 13.44 18.56
N ARG A 85 -10.67 13.56 18.19
CA ARG A 85 -9.86 14.77 18.40
C ARG A 85 -10.15 15.88 17.37
N GLU A 86 -10.88 15.55 16.32
CA GLU A 86 -11.24 16.48 15.25
C GLU A 86 -12.63 17.07 15.48
N SER A 87 -12.82 18.29 14.99
CA SER A 87 -14.14 18.91 14.89
C SER A 87 -14.78 18.53 13.55
N ILE A 88 -15.89 17.78 13.60
CA ILE A 88 -16.69 17.46 12.40
C ILE A 88 -16.98 18.72 11.59
N LYS A 89 -17.45 19.79 12.24
CA LYS A 89 -17.79 21.05 11.58
C LYS A 89 -16.61 21.63 10.78
N LEU A 90 -15.40 21.61 11.34
CA LEU A 90 -14.21 22.11 10.63
C LEU A 90 -13.82 21.20 9.48
N ILE A 91 -13.92 19.87 9.63
CA ILE A 91 -13.67 18.93 8.55
C ILE A 91 -14.68 19.12 7.42
N GLU A 92 -15.97 19.24 7.73
CA GLU A 92 -17.01 19.51 6.74
C GLU A 92 -16.75 20.81 5.98
N GLN A 93 -16.39 21.89 6.69
CA GLN A 93 -16.01 23.16 6.05
C GLN A 93 -14.84 23.00 5.08
N ARG A 94 -13.78 22.28 5.50
CA ARG A 94 -12.62 22.00 4.65
C ARG A 94 -13.00 21.17 3.42
N LEU A 95 -13.79 20.12 3.60
CA LEU A 95 -14.22 19.24 2.51
C LEU A 95 -15.10 20.00 1.51
N ARG A 96 -16.07 20.79 1.99
CA ARG A 96 -16.92 21.65 1.13
C ARG A 96 -16.12 22.68 0.35
N ALA A 97 -14.97 23.13 0.85
CA ALA A 97 -14.06 24.01 0.13
C ALA A 97 -13.21 23.28 -0.93
N GLN A 98 -13.18 21.94 -0.93
CA GLN A 98 -12.28 21.13 -1.75
C GLN A 98 -12.99 20.18 -2.73
N MET A 99 -14.31 19.98 -2.61
CA MET A 99 -15.11 19.13 -3.52
C MET A 99 -16.46 19.78 -3.85
N SER A 100 -17.13 19.28 -4.89
CA SER A 100 -18.45 19.76 -5.28
C SER A 100 -19.51 19.42 -4.22
N ALA A 101 -20.63 20.16 -4.22
CA ALA A 101 -21.76 19.85 -3.35
C ALA A 101 -22.36 18.46 -3.65
N GLU A 102 -22.32 18.05 -4.92
CA GLU A 102 -22.76 16.72 -5.38
C GLU A 102 -21.88 15.62 -4.77
N ASP A 103 -20.55 15.73 -4.89
CA ASP A 103 -19.60 14.78 -4.30
C ASP A 103 -19.79 14.73 -2.78
N PHE A 104 -19.89 15.90 -2.12
CA PHE A 104 -20.10 15.96 -0.67
C PHE A 104 -21.43 15.32 -0.23
N ALA A 105 -22.49 15.41 -1.04
CA ALA A 105 -23.79 14.80 -0.73
C ALA A 105 -23.76 13.26 -0.76
N THR A 106 -22.74 12.64 -1.38
CA THR A 106 -22.59 11.17 -1.42
C THR A 106 -21.92 10.57 -0.18
N ILE A 107 -21.45 11.40 0.75
CA ILE A 107 -20.76 10.95 1.96
C ILE A 107 -21.47 11.40 3.23
N GLU A 108 -21.23 10.68 4.31
CA GLU A 108 -21.63 11.07 5.66
C GLU A 108 -20.39 11.15 6.56
N ILE A 109 -20.14 12.33 7.12
CA ILE A 109 -19.05 12.51 8.08
C ILE A 109 -19.50 12.03 9.45
N ARG A 110 -18.76 11.08 10.03
CA ARG A 110 -19.05 10.51 11.35
C ARG A 110 -17.85 10.61 12.26
N GLN A 111 -18.11 10.83 13.55
CA GLN A 111 -17.05 10.72 14.55
C GLN A 111 -16.79 9.24 14.85
N LEU A 112 -15.53 8.87 15.03
CA LEU A 112 -15.19 7.54 15.53
C LEU A 112 -15.76 7.30 16.93
N PRO A 113 -16.28 6.10 17.23
CA PRO A 113 -16.67 5.71 18.58
C PRO A 113 -15.44 5.61 19.51
N ASN A 114 -15.70 5.43 20.81
CA ASN A 114 -14.64 5.23 21.81
C ASN A 114 -13.89 3.92 21.55
N ASP A 115 -14.66 2.85 21.35
CA ASP A 115 -14.15 1.54 20.99
C ASP A 115 -14.34 1.31 19.48
N PRO A 116 -13.26 1.15 18.69
CA PRO A 116 -13.33 0.79 17.28
C PRO A 116 -14.19 -0.45 16.97
N SER A 117 -14.38 -1.36 17.93
CA SER A 117 -15.23 -2.55 17.77
C SER A 117 -16.73 -2.22 17.63
N GLU A 118 -17.14 -1.02 18.05
CA GLU A 118 -18.52 -0.53 17.94
C GLU A 118 -18.89 -0.07 16.52
N VAL A 119 -17.91 0.08 15.61
CA VAL A 119 -18.17 0.47 14.22
C VAL A 119 -18.93 -0.64 13.49
N ARG A 120 -20.21 -0.40 13.19
CA ARG A 120 -21.07 -1.34 12.45
C ARG A 120 -21.07 -1.09 10.94
N GLU A 121 -21.05 0.18 10.54
CA GLU A 121 -21.01 0.58 9.14
C GLU A 121 -19.59 1.03 8.79
N HIS A 122 -18.88 0.20 8.05
CA HIS A 122 -17.47 0.45 7.77
C HIS A 122 -17.26 1.51 6.69
N GLY A 123 -16.20 2.30 6.86
CA GLY A 123 -15.96 3.48 6.04
C GLY A 123 -14.49 3.86 5.90
N LEU A 124 -14.25 4.89 5.08
CA LEU A 124 -12.93 5.50 4.91
C LEU A 124 -12.59 6.34 6.15
N LEU A 125 -11.33 6.32 6.58
CA LEU A 125 -10.81 7.22 7.61
C LEU A 125 -10.22 8.46 6.95
N TYR A 126 -10.63 9.63 7.44
CA TYR A 126 -10.12 10.91 6.97
C TYR A 126 -8.60 11.02 7.12
N LEU A 127 -7.95 11.57 6.10
CA LEU A 127 -6.54 11.98 6.12
C LEU A 127 -6.42 13.40 5.53
N PRO A 128 -5.66 14.31 6.18
CA PRO A 128 -5.64 15.72 5.82
C PRO A 128 -4.83 16.05 4.56
N HIS A 129 -3.86 15.22 4.17
CA HIS A 129 -2.95 15.52 3.07
C HIS A 129 -3.11 14.57 1.87
N PRO A 130 -2.73 14.99 0.66
CA PRO A 130 -2.62 14.10 -0.49
C PRO A 130 -1.66 12.92 -0.24
N TYR A 131 -1.98 11.76 -0.81
CA TYR A 131 -1.18 10.55 -0.70
C TYR A 131 -1.25 9.73 -1.98
N VAL A 132 -0.31 8.81 -2.16
CA VAL A 132 -0.29 7.90 -3.31
C VAL A 132 -0.78 6.52 -2.90
N VAL A 133 -1.63 5.92 -3.72
CA VAL A 133 -2.14 4.55 -3.52
C VAL A 133 -1.26 3.51 -4.23
N PRO A 134 -1.26 2.23 -3.81
CA PRO A 134 -0.43 1.19 -4.45
C PRO A 134 -0.76 0.92 -5.92
N GLY A 135 -1.98 1.25 -6.37
CA GLY A 135 -2.45 1.01 -7.73
C GLY A 135 -3.88 1.53 -7.95
N GLY A 136 -4.30 1.70 -9.20
CA GLY A 136 -5.52 2.43 -9.56
C GLY A 136 -6.84 1.89 -8.98
N ARG A 137 -6.88 0.61 -8.60
CA ARG A 137 -8.04 -0.02 -7.95
C ARG A 137 -8.19 0.32 -6.47
N PHE A 138 -7.13 0.82 -5.85
CA PHE A 138 -7.09 1.16 -4.43
C PHE A 138 -7.40 2.64 -4.23
N ASN A 139 -8.00 2.97 -3.09
CA ASN A 139 -8.31 4.35 -2.73
C ASN A 139 -7.73 4.74 -1.35
N GLU A 140 -7.15 3.78 -0.65
CA GLU A 140 -6.60 3.90 0.68
C GLU A 140 -5.09 4.17 0.65
N MET A 141 -4.61 4.92 1.64
CA MET A 141 -3.19 5.01 1.93
C MET A 141 -2.77 3.77 2.71
N TYR A 142 -1.86 2.97 2.14
CA TYR A 142 -1.33 1.76 2.77
C TYR A 142 -0.04 2.04 3.56
N GLY A 143 0.19 1.30 4.65
CA GLY A 143 1.33 1.48 5.56
C GLY A 143 2.70 1.33 4.89
N TRP A 144 3.14 0.10 4.64
CA TRP A 144 4.51 -0.14 4.15
C TRP A 144 4.72 0.19 2.66
N ASP A 145 3.70 0.05 1.80
CA ASP A 145 3.75 0.41 0.38
C ASP A 145 4.15 1.88 0.21
N SER A 146 3.62 2.75 1.08
CA SER A 146 3.92 4.18 1.10
C SER A 146 5.41 4.48 1.24
N TYR A 147 6.20 3.66 1.93
CA TYR A 147 7.64 3.85 2.01
C TYR A 147 8.30 3.67 0.65
N PHE A 148 8.00 2.56 -0.03
CA PHE A 148 8.58 2.24 -1.34
C PHE A 148 8.12 3.25 -2.41
N THR A 149 6.84 3.65 -2.39
CA THR A 149 6.34 4.74 -3.23
C THR A 149 7.09 6.05 -2.96
N GLN A 150 7.29 6.40 -1.69
CA GLN A 150 7.98 7.64 -1.30
C GLN A 150 9.45 7.67 -1.71
N VAL A 151 10.13 6.51 -1.80
CA VAL A 151 11.48 6.44 -2.39
C VAL A 151 11.45 6.89 -3.86
N GLY A 152 10.46 6.43 -4.64
CA GLY A 152 10.24 6.85 -6.02
C GLY A 152 9.92 8.35 -6.15
N LEU A 153 8.99 8.84 -5.31
CA LEU A 153 8.63 10.26 -5.27
C LEU A 153 9.85 11.16 -4.99
N VAL A 154 10.68 10.79 -4.01
CA VAL A 154 11.89 11.54 -3.66
C VAL A 154 12.93 11.52 -4.79
N ARG A 155 13.07 10.40 -5.49
CA ARG A 155 13.93 10.28 -6.68
C ARG A 155 13.46 11.23 -7.79
N ASP A 156 12.15 11.29 -8.00
CA ASP A 156 11.52 12.12 -9.02
C ASP A 156 11.28 13.57 -8.58
N ASN A 157 11.80 13.97 -7.41
CA ASN A 157 11.66 15.30 -6.81
C ASN A 157 10.22 15.71 -6.46
N GLU A 158 9.29 14.76 -6.32
CA GLU A 158 7.93 14.95 -5.77
C GLU A 158 7.96 15.11 -4.24
N THR A 159 8.83 15.98 -3.74
CA THR A 159 9.19 16.07 -2.31
C THR A 159 8.02 16.54 -1.46
N VAL A 160 7.13 17.39 -2.00
CA VAL A 160 5.94 17.85 -1.28
C VAL A 160 4.97 16.69 -1.05
N LEU A 161 4.71 15.87 -2.07
CA LEU A 161 3.85 14.70 -1.95
C LEU A 161 4.46 13.64 -1.03
N ALA A 162 5.78 13.42 -1.12
CA ALA A 162 6.51 12.57 -0.18
C ALA A 162 6.35 13.02 1.28
N LYS A 163 6.45 14.33 1.54
CA LYS A 163 6.23 14.91 2.87
C LYS A 163 4.78 14.75 3.33
N ASN A 164 3.81 14.99 2.46
CA ASN A 164 2.39 14.83 2.76
C ASN A 164 2.05 13.41 3.23
N MET A 165 2.66 12.39 2.62
CA MET A 165 2.50 10.99 3.07
C MET A 165 3.08 10.78 4.48
N VAL A 166 4.23 11.37 4.81
CA VAL A 166 4.77 11.35 6.18
C VAL A 166 3.82 12.05 7.15
N ASP A 167 3.34 13.23 6.81
CA ASP A 167 2.44 14.01 7.67
C ASP A 167 1.11 13.25 7.91
N ASN A 168 0.60 12.52 6.92
CA ASN A 168 -0.54 11.62 7.11
C ASN A 168 -0.23 10.48 8.09
N PHE A 169 0.97 9.89 8.09
CA PHE A 169 1.33 8.89 9.11
C PHE A 169 1.47 9.48 10.50
N LEU A 170 2.02 10.69 10.63
CA LEU A 170 2.05 11.41 11.90
C LEU A 170 0.61 11.67 12.40
N TYR A 171 -0.29 12.08 11.50
CA TYR A 171 -1.72 12.22 11.78
C TYR A 171 -2.35 10.89 12.22
N GLN A 172 -2.11 9.78 11.52
CA GLN A 172 -2.64 8.47 11.93
C GLN A 172 -2.16 8.06 13.34
N ILE A 173 -0.90 8.31 13.67
CA ILE A 173 -0.36 8.02 15.01
C ILE A 173 -1.06 8.87 16.07
N ASP A 174 -1.24 10.17 15.83
CA ASP A 174 -1.87 11.03 16.84
C ASP A 174 -3.36 10.72 17.01
N HIS A 175 -4.07 10.53 15.89
CA HIS A 175 -5.52 10.47 15.84
C HIS A 175 -6.12 9.05 15.88
N TYR A 176 -5.37 8.04 15.42
CA TYR A 176 -5.78 6.63 15.36
C TYR A 176 -4.84 5.69 16.14
N GLY A 177 -3.79 6.25 16.76
CA GLY A 177 -2.91 5.57 17.70
C GLY A 177 -1.74 4.82 17.07
N LYS A 178 -1.76 4.57 15.76
CA LYS A 178 -0.72 3.83 15.03
C LYS A 178 -0.79 4.14 13.53
N ILE A 179 0.27 3.80 12.79
CA ILE A 179 0.16 3.69 11.33
C ILE A 179 -0.74 2.48 11.02
N LEU A 180 -1.79 2.70 10.25
CA LEU A 180 -2.75 1.66 9.90
C LEU A 180 -2.27 0.82 8.72
N ASN A 181 -2.78 -0.40 8.59
CA ASN A 181 -2.58 -1.19 7.36
C ASN A 181 -3.07 -0.40 6.14
N ALA A 182 -4.32 0.07 6.20
CA ALA A 182 -4.85 1.09 5.30
C ALA A 182 -5.86 1.96 6.06
N ASN A 183 -6.19 3.17 5.58
CA ASN A 183 -7.08 4.11 6.28
C ASN A 183 -8.58 3.75 6.14
N ARG A 184 -8.97 2.56 6.60
CA ARG A 184 -10.37 2.11 6.70
C ARG A 184 -10.67 1.68 8.13
N THR A 185 -11.92 1.79 8.55
CA THR A 185 -12.33 1.47 9.93
C THR A 185 -12.00 0.03 10.36
N TYR A 186 -12.15 -0.95 9.46
CA TYR A 186 -11.81 -2.36 9.76
C TYR A 186 -10.30 -2.64 9.86
N TYR A 187 -9.45 -1.64 9.63
CA TYR A 187 -8.01 -1.70 9.88
C TYR A 187 -7.57 -0.93 11.14
N LEU A 188 -8.48 -0.36 11.94
CA LEU A 188 -8.12 0.38 13.17
C LEU A 188 -7.33 -0.47 14.19
N SER A 189 -7.53 -1.79 14.16
CA SER A 189 -6.79 -2.75 14.99
C SER A 189 -5.49 -3.27 14.36
N ARG A 190 -5.16 -2.92 13.11
CA ARG A 190 -4.07 -3.51 12.35
C ARG A 190 -3.04 -2.48 11.89
N SER A 191 -1.77 -2.83 11.99
CA SER A 191 -0.64 -2.06 11.45
C SER A 191 0.08 -2.83 10.35
N GLN A 192 1.23 -2.32 9.90
CA GLN A 192 2.11 -2.88 8.88
C GLN A 192 3.58 -2.56 9.23
N PRO A 193 4.57 -3.19 8.57
CA PRO A 193 5.99 -2.95 8.85
C PRO A 193 6.37 -1.45 8.94
N PRO A 194 7.00 -1.00 10.05
CA PRO A 194 7.17 0.42 10.34
C PRO A 194 8.41 1.04 9.67
N PHE A 195 8.21 1.83 8.62
CA PHE A 195 9.29 2.55 7.90
C PHE A 195 9.31 4.08 8.14
N LEU A 196 8.54 4.58 9.12
CA LEU A 196 8.30 6.01 9.33
C LEU A 196 9.59 6.83 9.46
N THR A 197 10.56 6.39 10.26
CA THR A 197 11.81 7.12 10.49
C THR A 197 12.63 7.28 9.22
N GLN A 198 12.68 6.25 8.36
CA GLN A 198 13.35 6.35 7.07
C GLN A 198 12.62 7.30 6.12
N MET A 199 11.28 7.29 6.12
CA MET A 199 10.50 8.26 5.33
C MET A 199 10.76 9.71 5.78
N ILE A 200 10.80 9.94 7.09
CA ILE A 200 11.13 11.25 7.66
C ILE A 200 12.54 11.69 7.21
N LEU A 201 13.53 10.80 7.31
CA LEU A 201 14.90 11.10 6.89
C LEU A 201 15.02 11.39 5.39
N ASN A 202 14.28 10.68 4.54
CA ASN A 202 14.27 10.93 3.10
C ASN A 202 13.78 12.34 2.76
N VAL A 203 12.69 12.80 3.39
CA VAL A 203 12.18 14.17 3.24
C VAL A 203 13.16 15.19 3.81
N TYR A 204 13.68 14.95 5.03
CA TYR A 204 14.64 15.83 5.67
C TYR A 204 15.91 16.02 4.83
N ARG A 205 16.45 14.97 4.21
CA ARG A 205 17.64 15.08 3.34
C ARG A 205 17.43 16.01 2.14
N LYS A 206 16.20 16.09 1.62
CA LYS A 206 15.83 16.97 0.50
C LYS A 206 15.58 18.41 0.95
N GLN A 207 14.90 18.61 2.09
CA GLN A 207 14.42 19.95 2.51
C GLN A 207 15.27 20.62 3.60
N ARG A 208 16.04 19.85 4.37
CA ARG A 208 16.86 20.30 5.51
C ARG A 208 16.06 21.07 6.59
N ASN A 209 14.76 20.83 6.68
CA ASN A 209 13.89 21.46 7.67
C ASN A 209 14.03 20.79 9.05
N VAL A 210 14.89 21.35 9.90
CA VAL A 210 15.16 20.86 11.26
C VAL A 210 13.95 21.01 12.19
N SER A 211 13.16 22.08 12.02
CA SER A 211 11.96 22.32 12.84
C SER A 211 10.91 21.23 12.61
N TRP A 212 10.67 20.87 11.35
CA TRP A 212 9.75 19.78 11.00
C TRP A 212 10.27 18.43 11.52
N LEU A 213 11.56 18.13 11.34
CA LEU A 213 12.16 16.91 11.88
C LEU A 213 11.93 16.80 13.40
N ARG A 214 12.19 17.87 14.15
CA ARG A 214 11.97 17.91 15.60
C ARG A 214 10.50 17.67 15.96
N ALA A 215 9.57 18.25 15.21
CA ALA A 215 8.14 18.06 15.44
C ALA A 215 7.67 16.61 15.23
N THR A 216 8.42 15.78 14.49
CA THR A 216 8.06 14.36 14.28
C THR A 216 8.39 13.44 15.47
N VAL A 217 9.32 13.85 16.35
CA VAL A 217 9.87 12.99 17.41
C VAL A 217 8.79 12.41 18.35
N PRO A 218 7.80 13.18 18.84
CA PRO A 218 6.77 12.63 19.72
C PRO A 218 5.97 11.47 19.10
N ALA A 219 5.67 11.56 17.80
CA ALA A 219 4.97 10.50 17.08
C ALA A 219 5.85 9.26 16.87
N ILE A 220 7.16 9.45 16.62
CA ILE A 220 8.13 8.34 16.53
C ILE A 220 8.15 7.57 17.86
N GLU A 221 8.27 8.28 19.00
CA GLU A 221 8.29 7.65 20.32
C GLU A 221 6.99 6.89 20.61
N LYS A 222 5.83 7.50 20.34
CA LYS A 222 4.53 6.87 20.51
C LYS A 222 4.39 5.61 19.67
N TYR A 223 4.80 5.65 18.40
CA TYR A 223 4.69 4.51 17.51
C TYR A 223 5.74 3.43 17.79
N TYR A 224 6.91 3.79 18.32
CA TYR A 224 7.87 2.82 18.83
C TYR A 224 7.31 2.05 20.02
N ARG A 225 6.74 2.77 21.01
CA ARG A 225 6.05 2.16 22.17
C ARG A 225 4.95 1.19 21.75
N PHE A 226 4.15 1.54 20.75
CA PHE A 226 3.14 0.63 20.18
C PHE A 226 3.72 -0.76 19.83
N TRP A 227 4.94 -0.84 19.30
CA TRP A 227 5.60 -2.10 18.94
C TRP A 227 6.32 -2.80 20.09
N ILE A 228 6.86 -2.04 21.05
CA ILE A 228 7.67 -2.59 22.16
C ILE A 228 6.89 -2.76 23.47
N GLU A 229 5.58 -2.59 23.45
CA GLU A 229 4.68 -2.87 24.57
C GLU A 229 3.79 -4.07 24.29
N GLU A 230 3.15 -4.62 25.33
CA GLU A 230 2.14 -5.66 25.15
C GLU A 230 0.97 -5.12 24.32
N PRO A 231 0.39 -5.95 23.43
CA PRO A 231 0.62 -7.39 23.29
C PRO A 231 1.70 -7.79 22.25
N HIS A 232 2.36 -6.82 21.61
CA HIS A 232 3.38 -7.05 20.59
C HIS A 232 4.70 -7.53 21.20
N LEU A 233 5.10 -6.99 22.35
CA LEU A 233 6.30 -7.41 23.06
C LEU A 233 6.14 -8.83 23.62
N THR A 234 7.08 -9.71 23.30
CA THR A 234 7.24 -11.00 23.97
C THR A 234 8.25 -10.85 25.11
N LYS A 235 7.76 -10.73 26.36
CA LYS A 235 8.59 -10.46 27.55
C LYS A 235 9.76 -11.44 27.72
N GLN A 236 9.59 -12.70 27.32
CA GLN A 236 10.61 -13.74 27.45
C GLN A 236 11.81 -13.52 26.53
N THR A 237 11.61 -12.96 25.34
CA THR A 237 12.66 -12.77 24.34
C THR A 237 13.10 -11.31 24.20
N GLY A 238 12.30 -10.35 24.67
CA GLY A 238 12.51 -8.93 24.42
C GLY A 238 12.23 -8.51 22.97
N LEU A 239 11.69 -9.42 22.14
CA LEU A 239 11.38 -9.18 20.73
C LEU A 239 9.90 -8.87 20.53
N SER A 240 9.61 -8.02 19.55
CA SER A 240 8.26 -7.70 19.11
C SER A 240 7.80 -8.66 18.02
N ARG A 241 6.50 -8.95 17.99
CA ARG A 241 5.82 -9.74 16.95
C ARG A 241 4.58 -9.01 16.46
N TYR A 242 4.13 -9.35 15.25
CA TYR A 242 2.78 -8.99 14.82
C TYR A 242 1.79 -9.87 15.60
N TYR A 243 0.93 -9.25 16.39
CA TYR A 243 -0.08 -9.90 17.23
C TYR A 243 -1.46 -9.30 17.00
#